data_AF-A0A931MJ68-F1
#
_entry.id   AF-A0A931MJ68-F1
#
_cell.length_a   1.000
_cell.length_b   1.000
_cell.length_c   1.000
_cell.angle_alpha   90.00
_cell.angle_beta   90.00
_cell.angle_gamma   90.00
#
_symmetry.space_group_name_H-M   'P 1'
#
loop_
_entity.id
_entity.type
_entity.pdbx_description
1 polymer ?
#
loop_
_entity_poly.entity_id
_entity_poly.type
_entity_poly.pdbx_seq_one_letter_code
_entity_poly.pdbx_strand_id
1 'polypeptide(L)'
;MSGSRVDTVLKLSLSLAALLAGGGVGFYYGIYLPSQDLHRQTQEMVEQQDSARVQTKALADRARREKAAQVAYEDCNNAAELTYKNHWAAACRAQHAADVAAFEDCADNLFATEKGCLRDHPIRPERECALTTRLADRLVEERDGARQECVGRLREMQAASADDAPVPAS
;
A
#
# COMPACT_ATOMS: atom_id res chain seq x y z
N MET A 1 -90.40 38.97 -9.98
CA MET A 1 -89.31 38.15 -10.57
C MET A 1 -88.08 38.27 -9.67
N SER A 2 -88.03 37.53 -8.54
CA SER A 2 -86.92 37.69 -7.57
C SER A 2 -86.35 36.37 -7.02
N GLY A 3 -86.92 35.21 -7.37
CA GLY A 3 -86.48 33.91 -6.83
C GLY A 3 -85.20 33.35 -7.46
N SER A 4 -84.87 33.73 -8.70
CA SER A 4 -83.80 33.05 -9.46
C SER A 4 -82.38 33.41 -9.01
N ARG A 5 -82.18 34.59 -8.40
CA ARG A 5 -80.83 35.09 -8.07
C ARG A 5 -80.26 34.47 -6.79
N VAL A 6 -81.12 34.21 -5.79
CA VAL A 6 -80.70 33.66 -4.49
C VAL A 6 -80.23 32.21 -4.66
N ASP A 7 -80.96 31.40 -5.42
CA ASP A 7 -80.57 30.02 -5.76
C ASP A 7 -79.24 29.94 -6.51
N THR A 8 -78.98 30.90 -7.39
CA THR A 8 -77.76 30.91 -8.21
C THR A 8 -76.52 31.22 -7.36
N VAL A 9 -76.63 32.18 -6.44
CA VAL A 9 -75.53 32.54 -5.52
C VAL A 9 -75.25 31.41 -4.53
N LEU A 10 -76.30 30.74 -4.05
CA LEU A 10 -76.14 29.60 -3.13
C LEU A 10 -75.49 28.39 -3.81
N LYS A 11 -75.85 28.11 -5.07
CA LYS A 11 -75.19 27.05 -5.87
C LYS A 11 -73.74 27.38 -6.16
N LEU A 12 -73.42 28.64 -6.46
CA LEU A 12 -72.05 29.08 -6.69
C LEU A 12 -71.19 28.93 -5.42
N SER A 13 -71.66 29.37 -4.26
CA SER A 13 -70.90 29.23 -3.02
C SER A 13 -70.69 27.77 -2.62
N LEU A 14 -71.69 26.90 -2.81
CA LEU A 14 -71.57 25.47 -2.54
C LEU A 14 -70.54 24.80 -3.47
N SER A 15 -70.57 25.14 -4.76
CA SER A 15 -69.60 24.62 -5.75
C SER A 15 -68.17 25.10 -5.50
N LEU A 16 -68.01 26.36 -5.08
CA LEU A 16 -66.71 26.92 -4.71
C LEU A 16 -66.15 26.27 -3.44
N ALA A 17 -67.00 26.02 -2.45
CA ALA A 17 -66.62 25.31 -1.23
C ALA A 17 -66.18 23.87 -1.53
N ALA A 18 -66.90 23.17 -2.41
CA ALA A 18 -66.52 21.82 -2.85
C ALA A 18 -65.18 21.81 -3.60
N LEU A 19 -64.93 22.79 -4.46
CA LEU A 19 -63.66 22.92 -5.20
C LEU A 19 -62.48 23.26 -4.29
N LEU A 20 -62.67 24.14 -3.31
CA LEU A 20 -61.63 24.48 -2.34
C LEU A 20 -61.32 23.30 -1.40
N ALA A 21 -62.35 22.58 -0.95
CA ALA A 21 -62.18 21.38 -0.12
C ALA A 21 -61.50 20.24 -0.91
N GLY A 22 -61.95 19.96 -2.13
CA GLY A 22 -61.36 18.94 -3.00
C GLY A 22 -59.95 19.29 -3.46
N GLY A 23 -59.71 20.57 -3.80
CA GLY A 23 -58.40 21.08 -4.19
C GLY A 23 -57.39 21.06 -3.06
N GLY A 24 -57.80 21.39 -1.82
CA GLY A 24 -56.94 21.32 -0.64
C GLY A 24 -56.50 19.89 -0.31
N VAL A 25 -57.42 18.93 -0.36
CA VAL A 25 -57.11 17.51 -0.15
C VAL A 25 -56.25 16.97 -1.30
N GLY A 26 -56.56 17.29 -2.55
CA GLY A 26 -55.76 16.89 -3.71
C GLY A 26 -54.34 17.48 -3.70
N PHE A 27 -54.17 18.74 -3.26
CA PHE A 27 -52.87 19.36 -3.10
C PHE A 27 -52.06 18.70 -1.97
N TYR A 28 -52.70 18.40 -0.85
CA TYR A 28 -52.05 17.73 0.28
C TYR A 28 -51.58 16.32 -0.08
N TYR A 29 -52.42 15.52 -0.73
CA TYR A 29 -52.07 14.16 -1.13
C TYR A 29 -51.18 14.08 -2.38
N GLY A 30 -51.33 15.02 -3.32
CA GLY A 30 -50.60 15.00 -4.59
C GLY A 30 -49.22 15.66 -4.55
N ILE A 31 -49.00 16.62 -3.65
CA ILE A 31 -47.72 17.38 -3.58
C ILE A 31 -47.04 17.18 -2.23
N TYR A 32 -47.76 17.29 -1.12
CA TYR A 32 -47.14 17.29 0.21
C TYR A 32 -46.69 15.89 0.66
N LEU A 33 -47.54 14.88 0.51
CA LEU A 33 -47.22 13.48 0.84
C LEU A 33 -46.02 12.91 0.06
N PRO A 34 -45.95 13.00 -1.29
CA PRO A 34 -44.80 12.48 -2.03
C PRO A 34 -43.49 13.23 -1.74
N SER A 35 -43.55 14.49 -1.30
CA SER A 35 -42.35 15.26 -0.94
C SER A 35 -41.64 14.71 0.30
N GLN A 36 -42.37 14.14 1.27
CA GLN A 36 -41.78 13.57 2.49
C GLN A 36 -41.14 12.20 2.22
N ASP A 37 -41.77 11.36 1.39
CA ASP A 37 -41.18 10.08 0.97
C ASP A 37 -39.91 10.28 0.13
N LEU A 38 -39.89 11.30 -0.75
CA LEU A 38 -38.69 11.67 -1.49
C LEU A 38 -37.55 12.11 -0.57
N HIS A 39 -37.83 12.89 0.49
CA HIS A 39 -36.79 13.29 1.43
C HIS A 39 -36.24 12.10 2.23
N ARG A 40 -37.10 11.17 2.66
CA ARG A 40 -36.67 9.93 3.32
C ARG A 40 -35.83 9.05 2.41
N GLN A 41 -36.29 8.76 1.18
CA GLN A 41 -35.51 7.99 0.22
C GLN A 41 -34.17 8.66 -0.11
N THR A 42 -34.14 9.99 -0.22
CA THR A 42 -32.90 10.72 -0.50
C THR A 42 -31.92 10.60 0.68
N GLN A 43 -32.41 10.71 1.92
CA GLN A 43 -31.57 10.52 3.11
C GLN A 43 -31.03 9.09 3.21
N GLU A 44 -31.87 8.06 2.99
CA GLU A 44 -31.43 6.66 2.98
C GLU A 44 -30.40 6.38 1.87
N MET A 45 -30.59 6.93 0.67
CA MET A 45 -29.60 6.80 -0.41
C MET A 45 -28.29 7.54 -0.10
N VAL A 46 -28.33 8.69 0.58
CA VAL A 46 -27.14 9.42 0.99
C VAL A 46 -26.38 8.64 2.08
N GLU A 47 -27.08 8.09 3.08
CA GLU A 47 -26.46 7.23 4.11
C GLU A 47 -25.86 5.95 3.51
N GLN A 48 -26.54 5.33 2.54
CA GLN A 48 -25.99 4.18 1.81
C GLN A 48 -24.77 4.56 0.97
N GLN A 49 -24.78 5.71 0.30
CA GLN A 49 -23.61 6.18 -0.45
C GLN A 49 -22.44 6.52 0.46
N ASP A 50 -22.68 7.15 1.60
CA ASP A 50 -21.64 7.53 2.53
C ASP A 50 -21.03 6.29 3.21
N SER A 51 -21.85 5.31 3.62
CA SER A 51 -21.33 4.02 4.12
C SER A 51 -20.55 3.25 3.06
N ALA A 52 -20.99 3.23 1.80
CA ALA A 52 -20.24 2.63 0.69
C ALA A 52 -18.92 3.37 0.40
N ARG A 53 -18.91 4.71 0.49
CA ARG A 53 -17.68 5.52 0.35
C ARG A 53 -16.70 5.28 1.48
N VAL A 54 -17.17 5.11 2.72
CA VAL A 54 -16.31 4.79 3.87
C VAL A 54 -15.70 3.40 3.70
N GLN A 55 -16.49 2.40 3.31
CA GLN A 55 -15.99 1.05 3.07
C GLN A 55 -14.98 0.98 1.93
N THR A 56 -15.25 1.65 0.79
CA THR A 56 -14.33 1.68 -0.35
C THR A 56 -13.01 2.40 -0.03
N LYS A 57 -13.06 3.52 0.72
CA LYS A 57 -11.86 4.18 1.23
C LYS A 57 -11.05 3.27 2.16
N ALA A 58 -11.71 2.61 3.11
CA ALA A 58 -11.04 1.69 4.03
C ALA A 58 -10.33 0.54 3.29
N LEU A 59 -10.98 -0.05 2.27
CA LEU A 59 -10.37 -1.08 1.43
C LEU A 59 -9.19 -0.55 0.60
N ALA A 60 -9.33 0.64 0.01
CA ALA A 60 -8.26 1.28 -0.76
C ALA A 60 -7.04 1.62 0.13
N ASP A 61 -7.28 2.10 1.35
CA ASP A 61 -6.22 2.43 2.30
C ASP A 61 -5.49 1.17 2.78
N ARG A 62 -6.20 0.06 3.01
CA ARG A 62 -5.55 -1.24 3.30
C ARG A 62 -4.69 -1.71 2.14
N ALA A 63 -5.22 -1.70 0.91
CA ALA A 63 -4.47 -2.10 -0.26
C ALA A 63 -3.21 -1.23 -0.47
N ARG A 64 -3.28 0.07 -0.13
CA ARG A 64 -2.11 0.97 -0.15
C ARG A 64 -1.08 0.58 0.92
N ARG A 65 -1.51 0.29 2.15
CA ARG A 65 -0.61 -0.13 3.25
C ARG A 65 0.06 -1.46 2.96
N GLU A 66 -0.69 -2.45 2.46
CA GLU A 66 -0.14 -3.75 2.08
C GLU A 66 0.91 -3.61 0.97
N LYS A 67 0.63 -2.79 -0.06
CA LYS A 67 1.61 -2.49 -1.12
C LYS A 67 2.84 -1.79 -0.57
N ALA A 68 2.67 -0.81 0.31
CA ALA A 68 3.79 -0.11 0.94
C ALA A 68 4.67 -1.08 1.77
N ALA A 69 4.05 -2.01 2.51
CA ALA A 69 4.76 -3.04 3.26
C ALA A 69 5.54 -4.00 2.35
N GLN A 70 4.96 -4.40 1.21
CA GLN A 70 5.65 -5.22 0.21
C GLN A 70 6.84 -4.49 -0.41
N VAL A 71 6.68 -3.22 -0.81
CA VAL A 71 7.78 -2.41 -1.35
C VAL A 71 8.88 -2.26 -0.32
N ALA A 72 8.55 -1.93 0.92
CA ALA A 72 9.54 -1.81 1.99
C ALA A 72 10.31 -3.12 2.25
N TYR A 73 9.64 -4.27 2.11
CA TYR A 73 10.27 -5.59 2.20
C TYR A 73 11.21 -5.85 1.02
N GLU A 74 10.80 -5.56 -0.21
CA GLU A 74 11.62 -5.71 -1.40
C GLU A 74 12.87 -4.81 -1.33
N ASP A 75 12.71 -3.55 -0.92
CA ASP A 75 13.81 -2.61 -0.73
C ASP A 75 14.81 -3.12 0.33
N CYS A 76 14.31 -3.64 1.44
CA CYS A 76 15.14 -4.23 2.49
C CYS A 76 15.94 -5.43 1.97
N ASN A 77 15.29 -6.36 1.25
CA ASN A 77 15.97 -7.51 0.65
C ASN A 77 17.02 -7.09 -0.38
N ASN A 78 16.71 -6.10 -1.22
CA ASN A 78 17.63 -5.58 -2.21
C ASN A 78 18.85 -4.93 -1.55
N ALA A 79 18.65 -4.18 -0.47
CA ALA A 79 19.74 -3.60 0.31
C ALA A 79 20.63 -4.67 0.96
N ALA A 80 20.04 -5.74 1.50
CA ALA A 80 20.80 -6.87 2.05
C ALA A 80 21.65 -7.56 0.97
N GLU A 81 21.06 -7.79 -0.20
CA GLU A 81 21.77 -8.39 -1.35
C GLU A 81 22.88 -7.50 -1.89
N LEU A 82 22.65 -6.19 -2.00
CA LEU A 82 23.64 -5.23 -2.46
C LEU A 82 24.82 -5.15 -1.48
N THR A 83 24.53 -5.12 -0.18
CA THR A 83 25.56 -5.13 0.88
C THR A 83 26.42 -6.39 0.78
N TYR A 84 25.80 -7.56 0.64
CA TYR A 84 26.51 -8.83 0.44
C TYR A 84 27.45 -8.78 -0.77
N LYS A 85 26.96 -8.33 -1.94
CA LYS A 85 27.78 -8.21 -3.16
C LYS A 85 28.94 -7.23 -2.97
N ASN A 86 28.71 -6.11 -2.29
CA ASN A 86 29.73 -5.11 -2.01
C ASN A 86 30.82 -5.67 -1.09
N HIS A 87 30.43 -6.39 -0.03
CA HIS A 87 31.38 -7.02 0.90
C HIS A 87 32.18 -8.13 0.20
N TRP A 88 31.52 -8.94 -0.63
CA TRP A 88 32.21 -9.96 -1.42
C TRP A 88 33.25 -9.33 -2.35
N ALA A 89 32.86 -8.30 -3.12
CA ALA A 89 33.76 -7.61 -4.02
C ALA A 89 34.91 -6.90 -3.28
N ALA A 90 34.65 -6.33 -2.10
CA ALA A 90 35.69 -5.73 -1.26
C ALA A 90 36.69 -6.78 -0.76
N ALA A 91 36.20 -7.95 -0.34
CA ALA A 91 37.06 -9.05 0.07
C ALA A 91 37.95 -9.55 -1.09
N CYS A 92 37.41 -9.62 -2.31
CA CYS A 92 38.20 -9.98 -3.49
C CYS A 92 39.31 -8.96 -3.79
N ARG A 93 38.99 -7.66 -3.76
CA ARG A 93 40.01 -6.62 -3.94
C ARG A 93 41.09 -6.66 -2.86
N ALA A 94 40.71 -6.93 -1.62
CA ALA A 94 41.66 -7.04 -0.52
C ALA A 94 42.61 -8.24 -0.69
N GLN A 95 42.10 -9.40 -1.15
CA GLN A 95 42.94 -10.56 -1.45
C GLN A 95 43.86 -10.31 -2.64
N HIS A 96 43.35 -9.71 -3.71
CA HIS A 96 44.16 -9.34 -4.86
C HIS A 96 45.30 -8.41 -4.46
N ALA A 97 45.00 -7.35 -3.71
CA ALA A 97 46.02 -6.41 -3.23
C ALA A 97 47.08 -7.11 -2.35
N ALA A 98 46.67 -8.06 -1.50
CA ALA A 98 47.60 -8.85 -0.70
C ALA A 98 48.48 -9.76 -1.56
N ASP A 99 47.93 -10.37 -2.62
CA ASP A 99 48.71 -11.21 -3.53
C ASP A 99 49.70 -10.38 -4.36
N VAL A 100 49.28 -9.20 -4.83
CA VAL A 100 50.15 -8.25 -5.53
C VAL A 100 51.30 -7.82 -4.62
N ALA A 101 51.01 -7.41 -3.38
CA ALA A 101 52.05 -7.02 -2.44
C ALA A 101 53.03 -8.18 -2.14
N ALA A 102 52.53 -9.40 -1.94
CA ALA A 102 53.38 -10.57 -1.71
C ALA A 102 54.23 -10.94 -2.94
N PHE A 103 53.68 -10.75 -4.14
CA PHE A 103 54.43 -10.91 -5.38
C PHE A 103 55.52 -9.86 -5.53
N GLU A 104 55.22 -8.57 -5.27
CA GLU A 104 56.18 -7.47 -5.32
C GLU A 104 57.32 -7.67 -4.32
N ASP A 105 56.99 -8.03 -3.07
CA ASP A 105 57.99 -8.35 -2.03
C ASP A 105 58.92 -9.51 -2.45
N CYS A 106 58.38 -10.51 -3.15
CA CYS A 106 59.19 -11.60 -3.70
C CYS A 106 60.05 -11.15 -4.88
N ALA A 107 59.48 -10.35 -5.79
CA ALA A 107 60.15 -9.90 -7.01
C ALA A 107 61.31 -8.94 -6.71
N ASP A 108 61.23 -8.18 -5.61
CA ASP A 108 62.30 -7.30 -5.13
C ASP A 108 63.52 -8.07 -4.57
N ASN A 109 63.41 -9.39 -4.38
CA ASN A 109 64.53 -10.21 -3.96
C ASN A 109 65.46 -10.53 -5.13
N LEU A 110 66.73 -10.13 -5.02
CA LEU A 110 67.76 -10.24 -6.06
C LEU A 110 67.96 -11.68 -6.62
N PHE A 111 67.59 -12.70 -5.84
CA PHE A 111 67.75 -14.11 -6.21
C PHE A 111 66.46 -14.77 -6.71
N ALA A 112 65.33 -14.07 -6.61
CA ALA A 112 64.05 -14.59 -7.07
C ALA A 112 63.88 -14.35 -8.58
N THR A 113 63.14 -15.24 -9.22
CA THR A 113 62.72 -15.05 -10.62
C THR A 113 61.24 -14.72 -10.64
N GLU A 114 60.81 -13.85 -11.55
CA GLU A 114 59.40 -13.47 -11.71
C GLU A 114 58.47 -14.70 -11.79
N LYS A 115 58.86 -15.70 -12.59
CA LYS A 115 58.11 -16.97 -12.73
C LYS A 115 58.10 -17.79 -11.43
N GLY A 116 59.17 -17.72 -10.63
CA GLY A 116 59.21 -18.33 -9.30
C GLY A 116 58.26 -17.63 -8.33
N CYS A 117 58.26 -16.30 -8.30
CA CYS A 117 57.38 -15.50 -7.46
C CYS A 117 55.90 -15.69 -7.82
N LEU A 118 55.54 -15.72 -9.10
CA LEU A 118 54.16 -16.00 -9.51
C LEU A 118 53.68 -17.42 -9.17
N ARG A 119 54.61 -18.38 -9.11
CA ARG A 119 54.28 -19.75 -8.69
C ARG A 119 54.01 -19.82 -7.19
N ASP A 120 54.81 -19.10 -6.40
CA ASP A 120 54.74 -19.12 -4.94
C ASP A 120 53.64 -18.17 -4.42
N HIS A 121 53.36 -17.07 -5.14
CA HIS A 121 52.34 -16.06 -4.88
C HIS A 121 51.46 -15.81 -6.13
N PRO A 122 50.52 -16.72 -6.44
CA PRO A 122 49.61 -16.53 -7.57
C PRO A 122 48.63 -15.37 -7.29
N ILE A 123 48.61 -14.39 -8.19
CA ILE A 123 47.73 -13.23 -8.09
C ILE A 123 46.31 -13.62 -8.50
N ARG A 124 45.38 -13.62 -7.55
CA ARG A 124 43.95 -13.89 -7.81
C ARG A 124 43.29 -12.70 -8.51
N PRO A 125 42.17 -12.89 -9.25
CA PRO A 125 41.48 -11.76 -9.87
C PRO A 125 40.83 -10.83 -8.84
N GLU A 126 40.74 -9.54 -9.16
CA GLU A 126 40.08 -8.52 -8.32
C GLU A 126 38.57 -8.70 -8.17
N ARG A 127 37.94 -9.37 -9.13
CA ARG A 127 36.49 -9.60 -9.22
C ARG A 127 36.20 -11.08 -9.35
N GLU A 128 35.02 -11.49 -8.87
CA GLU A 128 34.53 -12.87 -8.98
C GLU A 128 35.55 -13.90 -8.45
N CYS A 129 36.28 -13.51 -7.41
CA CYS A 129 37.28 -14.35 -6.79
C CYS A 129 36.65 -15.44 -5.93
N ALA A 130 37.40 -16.53 -5.73
CA ALA A 130 37.08 -17.55 -4.74
C ALA A 130 37.54 -17.09 -3.34
N LEU A 131 36.59 -16.77 -2.47
CA LEU A 131 36.88 -16.48 -1.07
C LEU A 131 37.17 -17.78 -0.30
N THR A 132 37.86 -17.65 0.84
CA THR A 132 38.03 -18.76 1.78
C THR A 132 36.67 -19.16 2.34
N THR A 133 36.47 -20.46 2.60
CA THR A 133 35.20 -21.01 3.11
C THR A 133 34.69 -20.22 4.31
N ARG A 134 35.55 -19.98 5.31
CA ARG A 134 35.18 -19.21 6.51
C ARG A 134 34.67 -17.81 6.23
N LEU A 135 35.27 -17.10 5.26
CA LEU A 135 34.84 -15.73 4.93
C LEU A 135 33.56 -15.75 4.09
N ALA A 136 33.47 -16.67 3.13
CA ALA A 136 32.26 -16.85 2.34
C ALA A 136 31.05 -17.18 3.23
N ASP A 137 31.22 -18.11 4.17
CA ASP A 137 30.18 -18.53 5.11
C ASP A 137 29.72 -17.35 5.97
N ARG A 138 30.66 -16.58 6.55
CA ARG A 138 30.31 -15.37 7.32
C ARG A 138 29.48 -14.39 6.50
N LEU A 139 29.88 -14.09 5.26
CA LEU A 139 29.15 -13.13 4.40
C LEU A 139 27.75 -13.65 4.03
N VAL A 140 27.60 -14.96 3.85
CA VAL A 140 26.31 -15.61 3.62
C VAL A 140 25.43 -15.52 4.87
N GLU A 141 25.99 -15.83 6.05
CA GLU A 141 25.29 -15.71 7.33
C GLU A 141 24.82 -14.27 7.59
N GLU A 142 25.68 -13.27 7.34
CA GLU A 142 25.32 -11.85 7.46
C GLU A 142 24.15 -11.47 6.54
N ARG A 143 24.19 -11.89 5.27
CA ARG A 143 23.10 -11.68 4.31
C ARG A 143 21.81 -12.35 4.78
N ASP A 144 21.89 -13.59 5.23
CA ASP A 144 20.73 -14.36 5.63
C ASP A 144 20.11 -13.82 6.92
N GLY A 145 20.93 -13.36 7.86
CA GLY A 145 20.48 -12.61 9.04
C GLY A 145 19.74 -11.32 8.66
N ALA A 146 20.31 -10.50 7.77
CA ALA A 146 19.67 -9.28 7.29
C ALA A 146 18.33 -9.56 6.58
N ARG A 147 18.25 -10.63 5.77
CA ARG A 147 16.99 -11.05 5.13
C ARG A 147 15.94 -11.50 6.15
N GLN A 148 16.34 -12.19 7.22
CA GLN A 148 15.42 -12.56 8.29
C GLN A 148 14.85 -11.33 9.01
N GLU A 149 15.67 -10.30 9.24
CA GLU A 149 15.18 -9.02 9.78
C GLU A 149 14.15 -8.37 8.85
N CYS A 150 14.37 -8.39 7.53
CA CYS A 150 13.39 -7.89 6.55
C CYS A 150 12.04 -8.62 6.64
N VAL A 151 12.07 -9.95 6.77
CA VAL A 151 10.85 -10.75 6.96
C VAL A 151 10.18 -10.42 8.29
N GLY A 152 10.94 -10.19 9.36
CA GLY A 152 10.44 -9.74 10.65
C GLY A 152 9.65 -8.43 10.54
N ARG A 153 10.25 -7.40 9.92
CA ARG A 153 9.60 -6.11 9.69
C ARG A 153 8.33 -6.22 8.84
N LEU A 154 8.34 -7.07 7.81
CA LEU A 154 7.15 -7.34 7.00
C LEU A 154 6.00 -7.88 7.85
N ARG A 155 6.28 -8.87 8.70
CA ARG A 155 5.27 -9.46 9.61
C ARG A 155 4.74 -8.44 10.61
N GLU A 156 5.60 -7.59 11.17
CA GLU A 156 5.19 -6.51 12.07
C GLU A 156 4.27 -5.51 11.38
N MET A 157 4.60 -5.07 10.16
CA MET A 157 3.75 -4.17 9.37
C MET A 157 2.41 -4.82 8.99
N GLN A 158 2.41 -6.11 8.66
CA GLN A 158 1.19 -6.86 8.38
C GLN A 158 0.31 -7.03 9.63
N ALA A 159 0.90 -7.34 10.79
CA ALA A 159 0.19 -7.43 12.05
C ALA A 159 -0.47 -6.08 12.42
N ALA A 160 0.27 -4.98 12.31
CA ALA A 160 -0.26 -3.64 12.55
C ALA A 160 -1.42 -3.27 11.60
N SER A 161 -1.41 -3.79 10.36
CA SER A 161 -2.53 -3.59 9.41
C SER A 161 -3.77 -4.43 9.71
N ALA A 162 -3.62 -5.54 10.44
CA ALA A 162 -4.73 -6.42 10.83
C ALA A 162 -5.50 -5.89 12.05
N ASP A 163 -4.82 -5.24 12.99
CA ASP A 163 -5.43 -4.66 14.19
C ASP A 163 -6.35 -3.45 13.89
N ASP A 164 -6.15 -2.79 12.74
CA ASP A 164 -6.99 -1.68 12.25
C ASP A 164 -8.26 -2.14 11.48
N ALA A 165 -8.61 -3.43 11.55
CA ALA A 165 -9.82 -3.94 10.90
C ALA A 165 -11.09 -3.35 11.59
N PRO A 166 -12.00 -2.67 10.85
CA PRO A 166 -13.30 -2.29 11.35
C PRO A 166 -14.06 -3.56 11.73
N VAL A 167 -14.50 -3.60 12.98
CA VAL A 167 -15.43 -4.60 13.49
C VAL A 167 -16.69 -4.56 12.60
N PRO A 168 -17.13 -5.68 12.03
CA PRO A 168 -18.38 -5.70 11.28
C PRO A 168 -19.52 -5.32 12.25
N ALA A 169 -20.22 -4.23 11.94
CA ALA A 169 -21.46 -3.88 12.61
C ALA A 169 -22.44 -5.03 12.38
N SER A 170 -22.71 -5.78 13.45
CA SER A 170 -23.66 -6.89 13.48
C SER A 170 -25.08 -6.38 13.70
#